data_AF-A0A2V8BV23-F1
#
_entry.id   AF-A0A2V8BV23-F1
#
_cell.length_a   1.000
_cell.length_b   1.000
_cell.length_c   1.000
_cell.angle_alpha   90.00
_cell.angle_beta   90.00
_cell.angle_gamma   90.00
#
_symmetry.space_group_name_H-M   'P 1'
#
loop_
_entity.id
_entity.type
_entity.pdbx_description
1 polymer ?
#
loop_
_entity_poly.entity_id
_entity_poly.type
_entity_poly.pdbx_seq_one_letter_code
_entity_poly.pdbx_strand_id
1 'polypeptide(L)'
;MPQLVAELFAVAFVTFAVGTLTDQWLMAASLPVLWAIWRFLRLKDGPPVLAFAFTFHWGQVVIGLFYYAATGREPLGMQATLYGEMVGIGLVCVLTFIAGILIGDYLVGRKMKPQPMRETSLAWGTLLVAYVAILAFRTSLRDFAWSNPQLAQGILAITYIRFALFYLILRRLVRSERYAAAAGFAILEVALGMTGFFAEFREPLFIAAVVLAEQFDYRRVRHWASFAVVAVAAMFAGVLWIGIRGTVRENFDDRAHFTMTEKLSYTSNLTETWWSGNAQDKLISLDSFVDRMWDVYYPALALARVPGVLPHTNGEMMMVALQHVFTPRILVPRSGTRFRDTSITAFRASSSRCSSMPFSWARRTGSSSA
;
A
#
# COMPACT_ATOMS: atom_id res chain seq x y z
N MET A 1 2.73 33.37 16.86
CA MET A 1 2.71 34.19 15.62
C MET A 1 4.07 34.24 14.93
N PRO A 2 5.20 34.63 15.55
CA PRO A 2 6.48 34.75 14.83
C PRO A 2 7.02 33.42 14.26
N GLN A 3 6.82 32.30 14.98
CA GLN A 3 7.22 30.97 14.50
C GLN A 3 6.44 30.52 13.25
N LEU A 4 5.13 30.79 13.18
CA LEU A 4 4.32 30.44 12.02
C LEU A 4 4.73 31.22 10.78
N VAL A 5 5.05 32.50 10.95
CA VAL A 5 5.51 33.36 9.87
C VAL A 5 6.87 32.87 9.34
N ALA A 6 7.80 32.54 10.24
CA ALA A 6 9.09 31.97 9.85
C ALA A 6 8.96 30.61 9.13
N GLU A 7 8.09 29.72 9.62
CA GLU A 7 7.78 28.44 8.96
C GLU A 7 7.20 28.65 7.56
N LEU A 8 6.25 29.56 7.39
CA LEU A 8 5.65 29.88 6.10
C LEU A 8 6.67 30.45 5.11
N PHE A 9 7.54 31.35 5.56
CA PHE A 9 8.62 31.87 4.71
C PHE A 9 9.59 30.78 4.29
N ALA A 10 9.98 29.89 5.21
CA ALA A 10 10.86 28.76 4.88
C ALA A 10 10.21 27.82 3.86
N VAL A 11 8.93 27.48 4.04
CA VAL A 11 8.20 26.61 3.09
C VAL A 11 8.04 27.30 1.74
N ALA A 12 7.70 28.59 1.71
CA ALA A 12 7.59 29.35 0.47
C ALA A 12 8.93 29.41 -0.28
N PHE A 13 10.03 29.63 0.44
CA PHE A 13 11.37 29.63 -0.12
C PHE A 13 11.75 28.25 -0.70
N VAL A 14 11.54 27.17 0.04
CA VAL A 14 11.82 25.80 -0.44
C VAL A 14 10.93 25.45 -1.62
N THR A 15 9.66 25.83 -1.58
CA THR A 15 8.70 25.62 -2.69
C THR A 15 9.17 26.32 -3.96
N PHE A 16 9.60 27.58 -3.83
CA PHE A 16 10.15 28.36 -4.93
C PHE A 16 11.46 27.76 -5.48
N ALA A 17 12.37 27.36 -4.61
CA ALA A 17 13.63 26.72 -5.00
C ALA A 17 13.38 25.40 -5.75
N VAL A 18 12.48 24.54 -5.25
CA VAL A 18 12.14 23.28 -5.92
C VAL A 18 11.46 23.54 -7.26
N GLY A 19 10.49 24.47 -7.33
CA GLY A 19 9.81 24.80 -8.58
C GLY A 19 10.75 25.33 -9.66
N THR A 20 11.76 26.12 -9.29
CA THR A 20 12.75 26.65 -10.24
C THR A 20 13.78 25.61 -10.67
N LEU A 21 14.13 24.65 -9.80
CA LEU A 21 15.10 23.60 -10.11
C LEU A 21 14.52 22.46 -10.95
N THR A 22 13.26 22.08 -10.73
CA THR A 22 12.66 20.93 -11.38
C THR A 22 11.83 21.27 -12.61
N ASP A 23 11.53 22.56 -12.83
CA ASP A 23 10.57 23.06 -13.83
C ASP A 23 9.18 22.38 -13.75
N GLN A 24 8.88 21.78 -12.59
CA GLN A 24 7.64 21.06 -12.32
C GLN A 24 6.88 21.72 -11.17
N TRP A 25 5.94 22.59 -11.52
CA TRP A 25 5.12 23.32 -10.55
C TRP A 25 4.33 22.39 -9.61
N LEU A 26 3.96 21.17 -10.05
CA LEU A 26 3.26 20.18 -9.22
C LEU A 26 4.13 19.67 -8.06
N MET A 27 5.43 19.50 -8.28
CA MET A 27 6.36 19.14 -7.20
C MET A 27 6.42 20.25 -6.16
N ALA A 28 6.54 21.50 -6.61
CA ALA A 28 6.52 22.67 -5.75
C ALA A 28 5.20 22.74 -4.94
N ALA A 29 4.05 22.63 -5.61
CA ALA A 29 2.72 22.69 -5.00
C ALA A 29 2.49 21.58 -3.95
N SER A 30 3.18 20.44 -4.07
CA SER A 30 3.09 19.35 -3.11
C SER A 30 3.73 19.66 -1.74
N LEU A 31 4.74 20.54 -1.69
CA LEU A 31 5.51 20.80 -0.47
C LEU A 31 4.73 21.58 0.60
N PRO A 32 3.94 22.61 0.26
CA PRO A 32 3.01 23.23 1.20
C PRO A 32 1.99 22.24 1.77
N VAL A 33 1.54 21.26 0.98
CA VAL A 33 0.63 20.20 1.45
C VAL A 33 1.32 19.31 2.48
N LEU A 34 2.56 18.89 2.21
CA LEU A 34 3.36 18.11 3.17
C LEU A 34 3.59 18.90 4.46
N TRP A 35 3.92 20.19 4.37
CA TRP A 35 4.03 21.05 5.53
C TRP A 35 2.71 21.14 6.29
N ALA A 36 1.57 21.30 5.62
CA ALA A 36 0.26 21.36 6.24
C ALA A 36 -0.07 20.06 7.00
N ILE A 37 0.23 18.90 6.44
CA ILE A 37 0.10 17.59 7.14
C ILE A 37 0.88 17.63 8.45
N TRP A 38 2.16 17.93 8.38
CA TRP A 38 3.02 17.95 9.56
C TRP A 38 2.73 19.13 10.48
N ARG A 39 2.04 20.19 10.06
CA ARG A 39 1.73 21.32 10.96
C ARG A 39 0.44 21.10 11.72
N PHE A 40 -0.59 20.62 11.03
CA PHE A 40 -1.97 20.60 11.51
C PHE A 40 -2.41 19.24 12.05
N LEU A 41 -1.89 18.13 11.53
CA LEU A 41 -2.25 16.79 12.00
C LEU A 41 -1.39 16.32 13.18
N ARG A 42 -0.53 17.20 13.70
CA ARG A 42 0.23 16.96 14.93
C ARG A 42 -0.68 17.11 16.14
N LEU A 43 -0.97 15.98 16.79
CA LEU A 43 -1.54 16.01 18.13
C LEU A 43 -0.50 16.58 19.10
N LYS A 44 -0.94 17.49 19.98
CA LYS A 44 -0.05 18.14 20.96
C LYS A 44 0.56 17.16 21.97
N ASP A 45 -0.20 16.13 22.34
CA ASP A 45 0.15 15.17 23.39
C ASP A 45 0.10 13.70 22.91
N GLY A 46 -0.03 13.48 21.60
CA GLY A 46 -0.21 12.16 21.00
C GLY A 46 0.82 11.84 19.92
N PRO A 47 1.06 10.54 19.65
CA PRO A 47 1.98 10.14 18.60
C PRO A 47 1.50 10.63 17.23
N PRO A 48 2.41 11.07 16.33
CA PRO A 48 2.06 11.66 15.04
C PRO A 48 1.66 10.59 13.99
N VAL A 49 0.91 9.56 14.39
CA VAL A 49 0.46 8.46 13.52
C VAL A 49 -0.36 9.00 12.35
N LEU A 50 -1.22 9.98 12.62
CA LEU A 50 -2.05 10.61 11.59
C LEU A 50 -1.19 11.35 10.56
N ALA A 51 -0.17 12.11 11.01
CA ALA A 51 0.75 12.79 10.11
C ALA A 51 1.53 11.79 9.23
N PHE A 52 1.95 10.65 9.78
CA PHE A 52 2.58 9.58 9.00
C PHE A 52 1.63 8.97 7.96
N ALA A 53 0.39 8.66 8.34
CA ALA A 53 -0.61 8.11 7.42
C ALA A 53 -0.89 9.06 6.25
N PHE A 54 -1.03 10.36 6.53
CA PHE A 54 -1.22 11.37 5.50
C PHE A 54 0.05 11.64 4.68
N THR A 55 1.24 11.48 5.25
CA THR A 55 2.50 11.53 4.49
C THR A 55 2.58 10.37 3.49
N PHE A 56 2.13 9.17 3.89
CA PHE A 56 2.03 8.04 2.97
C PHE A 56 1.03 8.33 1.84
N HIS A 57 -0.15 8.88 2.18
CA HIS A 57 -1.15 9.26 1.17
C HIS A 57 -0.64 10.37 0.22
N TRP A 58 0.02 11.39 0.76
CA TRP A 58 0.72 12.41 -0.03
C TRP A 58 1.75 11.76 -0.97
N GLY A 59 2.56 10.84 -0.45
CA GLY A 59 3.53 10.07 -1.24
C GLY A 59 2.87 9.32 -2.40
N GLN A 60 1.74 8.65 -2.19
CA GLN A 60 1.01 7.95 -3.26
C GLN A 60 0.54 8.87 -4.39
N VAL A 61 0.40 10.18 -4.14
CA VAL A 61 0.00 11.16 -5.15
C VAL A 61 1.20 11.72 -5.92
N VAL A 62 2.37 11.87 -5.28
CA VAL A 62 3.50 12.63 -5.84
C VAL A 62 4.78 11.86 -6.06
N ILE A 63 4.90 10.62 -5.57
CA ILE A 63 6.15 9.83 -5.63
C ILE A 63 6.71 9.70 -7.06
N GLY A 64 5.84 9.58 -8.07
CA GLY A 64 6.25 9.52 -9.47
C GLY A 64 6.96 10.78 -9.96
N LEU A 65 6.57 11.96 -9.47
CA LEU A 65 7.21 13.23 -9.82
C LEU A 65 8.65 13.30 -9.28
N PHE A 66 8.82 12.96 -8.00
CA PHE A 66 10.14 12.92 -7.37
C PHE A 66 11.03 11.82 -7.97
N TYR A 67 10.44 10.68 -8.35
CA TYR A 67 11.15 9.60 -9.02
C TYR A 67 11.70 10.04 -10.38
N TYR A 68 10.87 10.67 -11.20
CA TYR A 68 11.29 11.21 -12.49
C TYR A 68 12.38 12.27 -12.33
N ALA A 69 12.21 13.22 -11.40
CA ALA A 69 13.21 14.25 -11.17
C ALA A 69 14.57 13.68 -10.70
N ALA A 70 14.56 12.58 -9.95
CA ALA A 70 15.78 11.95 -9.44
C ALA A 70 16.47 11.02 -10.45
N THR A 71 15.71 10.34 -11.30
CA THR A 71 16.24 9.26 -12.17
C THR A 71 16.18 9.57 -13.67
N GLY A 72 15.35 10.55 -14.08
CA GLY A 72 15.02 10.82 -15.48
C GLY A 72 14.14 9.75 -16.13
N ARG A 73 13.68 8.73 -15.39
CA ARG A 73 12.86 7.64 -15.92
C ARG A 73 11.39 7.96 -15.76
N GLU A 74 10.64 7.91 -16.86
CA GLU A 74 9.21 8.20 -16.87
C GLU A 74 8.41 7.02 -16.33
N PRO A 75 7.74 7.16 -15.17
CA PRO A 75 6.83 6.14 -14.67
C PRO A 75 5.58 6.06 -15.55
N LEU A 76 4.89 4.92 -15.53
CA LEU A 76 3.68 4.67 -16.32
C LEU A 76 2.62 5.76 -16.11
N GLY A 77 2.50 6.29 -14.89
CA GLY A 77 1.56 7.36 -14.56
C GLY A 77 1.77 8.65 -15.36
N MET A 78 3.00 9.00 -15.75
CA MET A 78 3.30 10.22 -16.54
C MET A 78 2.89 10.06 -18.00
N GLN A 79 2.73 8.83 -18.48
CA GLN A 79 2.29 8.55 -19.84
C GLN A 79 0.78 8.80 -20.03
N ALA A 80 0.03 8.99 -18.94
CA ALA A 80 -1.38 9.33 -19.01
C ALA A 80 -1.55 10.81 -19.40
N THR A 81 -2.47 11.09 -20.34
CA THR A 81 -2.66 12.43 -20.92
C THR A 81 -3.00 13.52 -19.91
N LEU A 82 -3.72 13.18 -18.83
CA LEU A 82 -4.17 14.12 -17.79
C LEU A 82 -3.57 13.80 -16.41
N TYR A 83 -2.32 13.34 -16.37
CA TYR A 83 -1.68 12.98 -15.11
C TYR A 83 -1.55 14.20 -14.18
N GLY A 84 -1.27 15.39 -14.73
CA GLY A 84 -1.04 16.60 -13.96
C GLY A 84 -2.29 17.07 -13.22
N GLU A 85 -3.43 17.06 -13.91
CA GLU A 85 -4.74 17.36 -13.33
C GLU A 85 -5.10 16.37 -12.24
N MET A 86 -4.81 15.08 -12.45
CA MET A 86 -5.11 14.04 -11.47
C MET A 86 -4.24 14.17 -10.21
N VAL A 87 -2.96 14.51 -10.35
CA VAL A 87 -2.09 14.86 -9.20
C VAL A 87 -2.66 16.06 -8.45
N GLY A 88 -3.07 17.10 -9.18
CA GLY A 88 -3.70 18.29 -8.59
C GLY A 88 -4.96 17.95 -7.79
N ILE A 89 -5.86 17.15 -8.36
CA ILE A 89 -7.06 16.64 -7.68
C ILE A 89 -6.67 15.84 -6.42
N GLY A 90 -5.68 14.95 -6.53
CA GLY A 90 -5.18 14.17 -5.40
C GLY A 90 -4.69 15.05 -4.24
N LEU A 91 -3.92 16.11 -4.54
CA LEU A 91 -3.45 17.07 -3.53
C LEU A 91 -4.61 17.85 -2.89
N VAL A 92 -5.61 18.24 -3.68
CA VAL A 92 -6.84 18.89 -3.16
C VAL A 92 -7.63 17.94 -2.26
N CYS A 93 -7.74 16.66 -2.61
CA CYS A 93 -8.36 15.65 -1.75
C CYS A 93 -7.62 15.53 -0.41
N VAL A 94 -6.29 15.46 -0.41
CA VAL A 94 -5.47 15.42 0.80
C VAL A 94 -5.75 16.65 1.68
N LEU A 95 -5.75 17.86 1.11
CA LEU A 95 -6.08 19.09 1.82
C LEU A 95 -7.51 19.10 2.38
N THR A 96 -8.47 18.59 1.61
CA THR A 96 -9.88 18.49 2.02
C THR A 96 -10.03 17.56 3.22
N PHE A 97 -9.31 16.43 3.24
CA PHE A 97 -9.27 15.54 4.40
C PHE A 97 -8.66 16.21 5.64
N ILE A 98 -7.56 16.95 5.46
CA ILE A 98 -6.94 17.72 6.56
C ILE A 98 -7.96 18.72 7.12
N ALA A 99 -8.62 19.49 6.27
CA ALA A 99 -9.66 20.43 6.68
C ALA A 99 -10.82 19.74 7.41
N GLY A 100 -11.30 18.60 6.90
CA GLY A 100 -12.35 17.81 7.53
C GLY A 100 -11.98 17.32 8.92
N ILE A 101 -10.75 16.84 9.12
CA ILE A 101 -10.25 16.42 10.43
C ILE A 101 -10.17 17.61 11.40
N LEU A 102 -9.65 18.75 10.94
CA LEU A 102 -9.54 19.95 11.78
C LEU A 102 -10.91 20.49 12.20
N ILE A 103 -11.88 20.50 11.28
CA ILE A 103 -13.26 20.89 11.58
C ILE A 103 -13.88 19.88 12.56
N GLY A 104 -13.66 18.59 12.35
CA GLY A 104 -14.13 17.54 13.25
C GLY A 104 -13.57 17.68 14.67
N ASP A 105 -12.26 17.92 14.80
CA ASP A 105 -11.61 18.16 16.09
C ASP A 105 -12.15 19.44 16.76
N TYR A 106 -12.32 20.52 16.00
CA TYR A 106 -12.89 21.77 16.54
C TYR A 106 -14.33 21.59 17.05
N LEU A 107 -15.17 20.87 16.32
CA LEU A 107 -16.58 20.67 16.67
C LEU A 107 -16.79 19.66 17.80
N VAL A 108 -16.02 18.56 17.81
CA VAL A 108 -16.23 17.42 18.71
C VAL A 108 -15.25 17.41 19.87
N GLY A 109 -14.01 17.84 19.66
CA GLY A 109 -12.93 17.83 20.66
C GLY A 109 -13.27 18.62 21.94
N ARG A 110 -14.10 19.66 21.82
CA ARG A 110 -14.62 20.41 23.00
C ARG A 110 -15.53 19.61 23.91
N LYS A 111 -16.13 18.52 23.41
CA LYS A 111 -17.12 17.70 24.12
C LYS A 111 -16.54 16.40 24.66
N MET A 112 -15.38 15.96 24.16
CA MET A 112 -14.76 14.71 24.58
C MET A 112 -13.86 14.92 25.80
N LYS A 113 -14.19 14.25 26.91
CA LYS A 113 -13.28 14.18 28.06
C LYS A 113 -12.16 13.19 27.74
N PRO A 114 -10.89 13.50 28.04
CA PRO A 114 -9.79 12.56 27.86
C PRO A 114 -10.05 11.34 28.76
N GLN A 115 -10.21 10.17 28.15
CA GLN A 115 -10.31 8.93 28.89
C GLN A 115 -8.89 8.43 29.21
N PRO A 116 -8.61 8.04 30.47
CA PRO A 116 -7.35 7.41 30.79
C PRO A 116 -7.23 6.10 30.00
N MET A 117 -6.15 5.97 29.23
CA MET A 117 -5.88 4.79 28.43
C MET A 117 -5.71 3.60 29.38
N ARG A 118 -6.67 2.67 29.38
CA ARG A 118 -6.65 1.50 30.26
C ARG A 118 -5.55 0.56 29.78
N GLU A 119 -4.45 0.48 30.51
CA GLU A 119 -3.38 -0.49 30.23
C GLU A 119 -3.90 -1.90 30.55
N THR A 120 -4.43 -2.61 29.55
CA THR A 120 -4.77 -4.03 29.69
C THR A 120 -3.47 -4.83 29.79
N SER A 121 -3.02 -5.05 31.02
CA SER A 121 -1.82 -5.80 31.34
C SER A 121 -2.05 -7.31 31.13
N LEU A 122 -1.89 -7.80 29.89
CA LEU A 122 -1.64 -9.23 29.69
C LEU A 122 -0.21 -9.57 30.14
N ALA A 123 -0.07 -10.70 30.85
CA ALA A 123 1.22 -11.23 31.25
C ALA A 123 2.10 -11.55 30.03
N TRP A 124 3.42 -11.41 30.15
CA TRP A 124 4.33 -11.67 29.04
C TRP A 124 4.27 -13.13 28.56
N GLY A 125 4.21 -14.08 29.49
CA GLY A 125 4.09 -15.51 29.18
C GLY A 125 2.82 -15.85 28.39
N THR A 126 1.68 -15.25 28.75
CA THR A 126 0.42 -15.51 28.04
C THR A 126 0.43 -14.97 26.61
N LEU A 127 1.06 -13.81 26.37
CA LEU A 127 1.22 -13.27 25.02
C LEU A 127 2.08 -14.18 24.14
N LEU A 128 3.22 -14.66 24.64
CA LEU A 128 4.11 -15.54 23.88
C LEU A 128 3.46 -16.90 23.60
N VAL A 129 2.83 -17.51 24.61
CA VAL A 129 2.12 -18.79 24.44
C VAL A 129 0.98 -18.65 23.43
N ALA A 130 0.16 -17.59 23.53
CA ALA A 130 -0.92 -17.34 22.58
C ALA A 130 -0.39 -17.14 21.15
N TYR A 131 0.72 -16.42 21.00
CA TYR A 131 1.34 -16.17 19.70
C TYR A 131 1.87 -17.47 19.07
N VAL A 132 2.63 -18.27 19.84
CA VAL A 132 3.16 -19.57 19.37
C VAL A 132 2.03 -20.54 19.06
N ALA A 133 0.97 -20.57 19.88
CA ALA A 133 -0.21 -21.40 19.63
C ALA A 133 -0.87 -21.02 18.29
N ILE A 134 -1.16 -19.74 18.06
CA ILE A 134 -1.75 -19.30 16.79
C ILE A 134 -0.84 -19.60 15.60
N LEU A 135 0.47 -19.48 15.76
CA LEU A 135 1.43 -19.80 14.69
C LEU A 135 1.41 -21.31 14.37
N ALA A 136 1.36 -22.18 15.38
CA ALA A 136 1.29 -23.63 15.21
C ALA A 136 -0.04 -24.08 14.59
N PHE A 137 -1.16 -23.51 15.02
CA PHE A 137 -2.50 -23.84 14.51
C PHE A 137 -2.83 -23.20 13.17
N ARG A 138 -1.99 -22.29 12.66
CA ARG A 138 -2.25 -21.54 11.41
C ARG A 138 -2.53 -22.46 10.23
N THR A 139 -1.72 -23.50 10.05
CA THR A 139 -1.87 -24.44 8.92
C THR A 139 -3.18 -25.21 9.05
N SER A 140 -3.47 -25.77 10.22
CA SER A 140 -4.71 -26.51 10.49
C SER A 140 -5.96 -25.64 10.29
N LEU A 141 -5.94 -24.37 10.73
CA LEU A 141 -7.03 -23.42 10.50
C LEU A 141 -7.22 -23.14 9.01
N ARG A 142 -6.14 -23.02 8.24
CA ARG A 142 -6.21 -22.79 6.80
C ARG A 142 -6.78 -24.00 6.07
N ASP A 143 -6.35 -25.21 6.42
CA ASP A 143 -6.86 -26.44 5.81
C ASP A 143 -8.35 -26.62 6.12
N PHE A 144 -8.76 -26.31 7.35
CA PHE A 144 -10.17 -26.30 7.77
C PHE A 144 -11.00 -25.22 7.05
N ALA A 145 -10.40 -24.05 6.77
CA ALA A 145 -11.03 -23.01 5.98
C ALA A 145 -11.29 -23.45 4.54
N TRP A 146 -10.35 -24.16 3.91
CA TRP A 146 -10.51 -24.66 2.55
C TRP A 146 -11.53 -25.78 2.43
N SER A 147 -11.65 -26.65 3.44
CA SER A 147 -12.68 -27.68 3.47
C SER A 147 -14.09 -27.12 3.68
N ASN A 148 -14.21 -25.92 4.27
CA ASN A 148 -15.48 -25.24 4.50
C ASN A 148 -15.50 -23.82 3.88
N PRO A 149 -15.65 -23.69 2.55
CA PRO A 149 -15.57 -22.40 1.84
C PRO A 149 -16.52 -21.32 2.38
N GLN A 150 -17.65 -21.70 2.98
CA GLN A 150 -18.63 -20.79 3.57
C GLN A 150 -18.11 -20.11 4.85
N LEU A 151 -17.29 -20.80 5.63
CA LEU A 151 -16.67 -20.29 6.86
C LEU A 151 -15.26 -19.75 6.63
N ALA A 152 -14.70 -19.96 5.43
CA ALA A 152 -13.32 -19.61 5.10
C ALA A 152 -12.97 -18.16 5.44
N GLN A 153 -13.86 -17.20 5.15
CA GLN A 153 -13.63 -15.79 5.44
C GLN A 153 -13.48 -15.52 6.95
N GLY A 154 -14.31 -16.13 7.79
CA GLY A 154 -14.24 -15.99 9.25
C GLY A 154 -13.02 -16.68 9.84
N ILE A 155 -12.73 -17.90 9.39
CA ILE A 155 -11.57 -18.66 9.87
C ILE A 155 -10.26 -17.98 9.47
N LEU A 156 -10.16 -17.47 8.23
CA LEU A 156 -9.01 -16.68 7.79
C LEU A 156 -8.90 -15.37 8.57
N ALA A 157 -10.02 -14.72 8.93
CA ALA A 157 -9.99 -13.53 9.78
C ALA A 157 -9.33 -13.80 11.16
N ILE A 158 -9.59 -14.95 11.76
CA ILE A 158 -8.97 -15.36 13.04
C ILE A 158 -7.44 -15.44 12.92
N THR A 159 -6.90 -15.83 11.76
CA THR A 159 -5.44 -15.89 11.58
C THR A 159 -4.77 -14.51 11.67
N TYR A 160 -5.52 -13.41 11.45
CA TYR A 160 -5.00 -12.04 11.62
C TYR A 160 -4.85 -11.64 13.10
N ILE A 161 -5.42 -12.37 14.07
CA ILE A 161 -5.19 -12.13 15.50
C ILE A 161 -3.69 -12.21 15.83
N ARG A 162 -2.93 -13.03 15.07
CA ARG A 162 -1.47 -13.10 15.15
C ARG A 162 -0.82 -11.72 15.06
N PHE A 163 -1.31 -10.84 14.19
CA PHE A 163 -0.77 -9.50 14.01
C PHE A 163 -1.11 -8.57 15.17
N ALA A 164 -2.25 -8.75 15.84
CA ALA A 164 -2.57 -8.04 17.07
C ALA A 164 -1.62 -8.47 18.21
N LEU A 165 -1.32 -9.76 18.34
CA LEU A 165 -0.32 -10.25 19.29
C LEU A 165 1.08 -9.76 18.96
N PHE A 166 1.46 -9.78 17.69
CA PHE A 166 2.71 -9.21 17.20
C PHE A 166 2.85 -7.74 17.60
N TYR A 167 1.81 -6.93 17.37
CA TYR A 167 1.76 -5.53 17.81
C TYR A 167 1.99 -5.39 19.32
N LEU A 168 1.30 -6.17 20.16
CA LEU A 168 1.42 -6.08 21.62
C LEU A 168 2.83 -6.46 22.10
N ILE A 169 3.40 -7.54 21.54
CA ILE A 169 4.75 -8.02 21.87
C ILE A 169 5.79 -6.98 21.44
N LEU A 170 5.70 -6.50 20.20
CA LEU A 170 6.62 -5.51 19.64
C LEU A 170 6.57 -4.20 20.42
N ARG A 171 5.37 -3.70 20.71
CA ARG A 171 5.15 -2.50 21.54
C ARG A 171 5.82 -2.61 22.92
N ARG A 172 5.69 -3.76 23.58
CA ARG A 172 6.33 -4.02 24.88
C ARG A 172 7.87 -4.11 24.78
N LEU A 173 8.40 -4.72 23.73
CA LEU A 173 9.85 -4.80 23.48
C LEU A 173 10.47 -3.42 23.23
N VAL A 174 9.80 -2.59 22.42
CA VAL A 174 10.26 -1.23 22.12
C VAL A 174 10.16 -0.35 23.37
N ARG A 175 9.08 -0.44 24.16
CA ARG A 175 8.93 0.30 25.43
C ARG A 175 9.93 -0.11 26.51
N SER A 176 10.41 -1.35 26.48
CA SER A 176 11.48 -1.83 27.38
C SER A 176 12.90 -1.56 26.86
N GLU A 177 13.03 -0.73 25.82
CA GLU A 177 14.29 -0.36 25.15
C GLU A 177 15.11 -1.55 24.62
N ARG A 178 14.49 -2.72 24.45
CA ARG A 178 15.13 -3.92 23.90
C ARG A 178 15.08 -3.93 22.37
N TYR A 179 15.67 -2.91 21.75
CA TYR A 179 15.58 -2.68 20.30
C TYR A 179 16.13 -3.84 19.45
N ALA A 180 17.18 -4.53 19.91
CA ALA A 180 17.72 -5.69 19.20
C ALA A 180 16.74 -6.87 19.16
N ALA A 181 16.06 -7.15 20.28
CA ALA A 181 15.04 -8.19 20.34
C ALA A 181 13.78 -7.80 19.55
N ALA A 182 13.39 -6.51 19.58
CA ALA A 182 12.31 -5.98 18.75
C ALA A 182 12.61 -6.13 17.25
N ALA A 183 13.83 -5.77 16.83
CA ALA A 183 14.27 -5.90 15.45
C ALA A 183 14.34 -7.37 15.02
N GLY A 184 14.91 -8.26 15.83
CA GLY A 184 14.95 -9.69 15.55
C GLY A 184 13.55 -10.29 15.40
N PHE A 185 12.61 -9.89 16.26
CA PHE A 185 11.23 -10.35 16.18
C PHE A 185 10.49 -9.82 14.94
N ALA A 186 10.72 -8.55 14.56
CA ALA A 186 10.17 -7.99 13.34
C ALA A 186 10.75 -8.65 12.08
N ILE A 187 12.06 -8.90 12.04
CA ILE A 187 12.74 -9.60 10.94
C ILE A 187 12.20 -11.02 10.78
N LEU A 188 12.03 -11.75 11.88
CA LEU A 188 11.42 -13.08 11.87
C LEU A 188 10.03 -13.05 11.23
N GLU A 189 9.21 -12.08 11.59
CA GLU A 189 7.85 -11.92 11.05
C GLU A 189 7.82 -11.53 9.58
N VAL A 190 8.71 -10.65 9.14
CA VAL A 190 8.90 -10.32 7.73
C VAL A 190 9.33 -11.55 6.95
N ALA A 191 10.30 -12.32 7.45
CA ALA A 191 10.76 -13.55 6.81
C ALA A 191 9.64 -14.58 6.69
N LEU A 192 8.84 -14.79 7.76
CA LEU A 192 7.65 -15.64 7.72
C LEU A 192 6.62 -15.12 6.71
N GLY A 193 6.42 -13.80 6.63
CA GLY A 193 5.51 -13.19 5.66
C GLY A 193 5.95 -13.36 4.19
N MET A 194 7.25 -13.43 3.92
CA MET A 194 7.78 -13.67 2.57
C MET A 194 7.54 -15.10 2.07
N THR A 195 7.32 -16.06 2.97
CA THR A 195 6.99 -17.45 2.59
C THR A 195 5.53 -17.64 2.17
N GLY A 196 4.69 -16.61 2.34
CA GLY A 196 3.28 -16.63 1.95
C GLY A 196 3.05 -16.45 0.44
N PHE A 197 1.94 -17.00 -0.07
CA PHE A 197 1.50 -16.76 -1.46
C PHE A 197 1.09 -15.29 -1.69
N PHE A 198 0.49 -14.69 -0.68
CA PHE A 198 0.20 -13.26 -0.63
C PHE A 198 1.36 -12.58 0.10
N ALA A 199 1.69 -11.36 -0.31
CA ALA A 199 2.80 -10.56 0.19
C ALA A 199 2.60 -10.16 1.66
N GLU A 200 2.60 -11.12 2.58
CA GLU A 200 2.22 -10.97 3.98
C GLU A 200 3.33 -10.31 4.82
N PHE A 201 4.47 -10.00 4.21
CA PHE A 201 5.60 -9.33 4.86
C PHE A 201 5.35 -7.82 5.07
N ARG A 202 4.40 -7.22 4.34
CA ARG A 202 4.08 -5.80 4.46
C ARG A 202 3.34 -5.50 5.77
N GLU A 203 2.49 -6.40 6.25
CA GLU A 203 1.70 -6.23 7.47
C GLU A 203 2.62 -6.08 8.71
N PRO A 204 3.64 -6.94 8.94
CA PRO A 204 4.64 -6.73 9.99
C PRO A 204 5.36 -5.37 9.90
N LEU A 205 5.73 -4.94 8.69
CA LEU A 205 6.42 -3.65 8.48
C LEU A 205 5.53 -2.47 8.83
N PHE A 206 4.25 -2.50 8.43
CA PHE A 206 3.28 -1.46 8.81
C PHE A 206 3.06 -1.43 10.32
N ILE A 207 2.94 -2.59 10.97
CA ILE A 207 2.79 -2.66 12.42
C ILE A 207 4.05 -2.13 13.13
N ALA A 208 5.24 -2.46 12.65
CA ALA A 208 6.48 -1.91 13.16
C ALA A 208 6.54 -0.39 13.02
N ALA A 209 6.14 0.16 11.87
CA ALA A 209 6.06 1.59 11.65
C ALA A 209 5.07 2.27 12.62
N VAL A 210 3.91 1.66 12.88
CA VAL A 210 2.92 2.17 13.85
C VAL A 210 3.48 2.15 15.27
N VAL A 211 4.15 1.07 15.70
CA VAL A 211 4.77 0.97 17.03
C VAL A 211 5.87 2.01 17.21
N LEU A 212 6.71 2.24 16.20
CA LEU A 212 7.73 3.29 16.24
C LEU A 212 7.10 4.69 16.26
N ALA A 213 6.05 4.90 15.47
CA ALA A 213 5.29 6.15 15.46
C ALA A 213 4.66 6.46 16.83
N GLU A 214 4.25 5.44 17.59
CA GLU A 214 3.70 5.59 18.94
C GLU A 214 4.68 6.24 19.94
N GLN A 215 5.96 5.95 19.82
CA GLN A 215 7.01 6.48 20.71
C GLN A 215 7.77 7.66 20.10
N PHE A 216 7.27 8.18 18.99
CA PHE A 216 8.01 9.12 18.15
C PHE A 216 8.08 10.52 18.79
N ASP A 217 9.26 10.84 19.31
CA ASP A 217 9.68 12.22 19.61
C ASP A 217 10.42 12.83 18.41
N TYR A 218 9.88 13.94 17.88
CA TYR A 218 10.41 14.67 16.72
C TYR A 218 11.76 15.35 16.98
N ARG A 219 12.10 15.62 18.26
CA ARG A 219 13.38 16.26 18.61
C ARG A 219 14.55 15.28 18.57
N ARG A 220 14.26 13.99 18.61
CA ARG A 220 15.28 12.94 18.73
C ARG A 220 15.59 12.35 17.36
N VAL A 221 16.78 12.65 16.84
CA VAL A 221 17.29 12.14 15.55
C VAL A 221 17.27 10.60 15.49
N ARG A 222 17.46 9.91 16.61
CA ARG A 222 17.37 8.44 16.69
C ARG A 222 16.03 7.89 16.19
N HIS A 223 14.93 8.59 16.44
CA HIS A 223 13.60 8.15 15.99
C HIS A 223 13.45 8.31 14.47
N TRP A 224 13.92 9.43 13.92
CA TRP A 224 14.01 9.63 12.47
C TRP A 224 14.86 8.55 11.81
N ALA A 225 16.03 8.23 12.38
CA ALA A 225 16.88 7.15 11.89
C ALA A 225 16.16 5.80 11.93
N SER A 226 15.47 5.45 13.02
CA SER A 226 14.73 4.19 13.12
C SER A 226 13.60 4.09 12.09
N PHE A 227 12.87 5.19 11.85
CA PHE A 227 11.81 5.24 10.85
C PHE A 227 12.36 5.15 9.43
N ALA A 228 13.48 5.82 9.15
CA ALA A 228 14.18 5.73 7.88
C ALA A 228 14.66 4.30 7.60
N VAL A 229 15.20 3.60 8.61
CA VAL A 229 15.60 2.19 8.48
C VAL A 229 14.40 1.30 8.13
N VAL A 230 13.27 1.46 8.82
CA VAL A 230 12.05 0.69 8.50
C VAL A 230 11.51 1.03 7.11
N ALA A 231 11.51 2.31 6.72
CA ALA A 231 11.07 2.74 5.40
C ALA A 231 11.95 2.18 4.28
N VAL A 232 13.28 2.21 4.44
CA VAL A 232 14.24 1.62 3.50
C VAL A 232 14.06 0.10 3.43
N ALA A 233 13.90 -0.57 4.58
CA ALA A 233 13.64 -2.01 4.61
C ALA A 233 12.34 -2.37 3.90
N ALA A 234 11.28 -1.57 4.10
CA ALA A 234 9.98 -1.78 3.45
C ALA A 234 10.05 -1.54 1.93
N MET A 235 10.74 -0.49 1.50
CA MET A 235 10.99 -0.22 0.09
C MET A 235 11.79 -1.37 -0.55
N PHE A 236 12.88 -1.79 0.08
CA PHE A 236 13.71 -2.88 -0.40
C PHE A 236 12.93 -4.20 -0.51
N ALA A 237 12.19 -4.57 0.53
CA ALA A 237 11.35 -5.76 0.52
C ALA A 237 10.26 -5.67 -0.57
N GLY A 238 9.68 -4.48 -0.77
CA GLY A 238 8.68 -4.22 -1.82
C GLY A 238 9.23 -4.39 -3.23
N VAL A 239 10.40 -3.80 -3.51
CA VAL A 239 11.09 -3.92 -4.81
C VAL A 239 11.52 -5.37 -5.07
N LEU A 240 12.14 -6.02 -4.08
CA LEU A 240 12.55 -7.41 -4.17
C LEU A 240 11.35 -8.32 -4.48
N TRP A 241 10.24 -8.15 -3.74
CA TRP A 241 9.03 -8.92 -3.96
C TRP A 241 8.45 -8.70 -5.36
N ILE A 242 8.44 -7.47 -5.88
CA ILE A 242 7.97 -7.19 -7.24
C ILE A 242 8.81 -7.93 -8.28
N GLY A 243 10.12 -8.00 -8.07
CA GLY A 243 11.02 -8.75 -8.95
C GLY A 243 10.72 -10.26 -8.99
N ILE A 244 10.48 -10.88 -7.83
CA ILE A 244 10.35 -12.35 -7.73
C ILE A 244 8.91 -12.87 -7.80
N ARG A 245 7.90 -12.06 -7.45
CA ARG A 245 6.52 -12.56 -7.24
C ARG A 245 5.85 -13.18 -8.46
N GLY A 246 6.25 -12.80 -9.67
CA GLY A 246 5.67 -13.31 -10.91
C GLY A 246 5.93 -14.80 -11.04
N THR A 247 7.21 -15.17 -10.95
CA THR A 247 7.67 -16.56 -11.02
C THR A 247 7.23 -17.39 -9.82
N VAL A 248 7.21 -16.80 -8.62
CA VAL A 248 6.67 -17.46 -7.41
C VAL A 248 5.23 -17.91 -7.61
N ARG A 249 4.37 -17.05 -8.18
CA ARG A 249 2.94 -17.34 -8.32
C ARG A 249 2.64 -18.37 -9.40
N GLU A 250 3.28 -18.24 -10.55
CA GLU A 250 3.16 -19.21 -11.64
C GLU A 250 3.51 -20.63 -11.16
N ASN A 251 4.62 -20.76 -10.42
CA ASN A 251 5.07 -22.07 -9.94
C ASN A 251 4.29 -22.59 -8.72
N PHE A 252 3.67 -21.72 -7.92
CA PHE A 252 2.85 -22.14 -6.78
C PHE A 252 1.44 -22.60 -7.21
N ASP A 253 0.89 -22.02 -8.29
CA ASP A 253 -0.39 -22.46 -8.86
C ASP A 253 -0.23 -23.84 -9.57
N ASP A 254 0.89 -24.06 -10.27
CA ASP A 254 1.16 -25.34 -10.95
C ASP A 254 1.61 -26.48 -10.02
N ARG A 255 2.09 -26.17 -8.81
CA ARG A 255 2.67 -27.16 -7.88
C ARG A 255 2.12 -27.01 -6.46
N ALA A 256 0.82 -27.20 -6.32
CA ALA A 256 0.02 -27.00 -5.09
C ALA A 256 0.48 -27.75 -3.82
N HIS A 257 1.51 -28.60 -3.88
CA HIS A 257 1.93 -29.49 -2.78
C HIS A 257 3.31 -29.22 -2.18
N PHE A 258 3.97 -28.10 -2.49
CA PHE A 258 5.27 -27.83 -1.87
C PHE A 258 5.21 -27.75 -0.34
N THR A 259 6.11 -28.51 0.29
CA THR A 259 6.41 -28.45 1.72
C THR A 259 6.99 -27.07 2.07
N MET A 260 6.86 -26.63 3.33
CA MET A 260 7.34 -25.31 3.77
C MET A 260 8.83 -25.08 3.48
N THR A 261 9.64 -26.13 3.61
CA THR A 261 11.08 -26.12 3.33
C THR A 261 11.38 -25.90 1.85
N GLU A 262 10.60 -26.50 0.96
CA GLU A 262 10.77 -26.37 -0.50
C GLU A 262 10.35 -24.98 -0.98
N LYS A 263 9.29 -24.40 -0.39
CA LYS A 263 8.91 -23.00 -0.65
C LYS A 263 10.01 -22.03 -0.24
N LEU A 264 10.62 -22.28 0.92
CA LEU A 264 11.70 -21.45 1.43
C LEU A 264 12.94 -21.53 0.54
N SER A 265 13.38 -22.73 0.17
CA SER A 265 14.56 -22.92 -0.69
C SER A 265 14.36 -22.37 -2.10
N TYR A 266 13.15 -22.51 -2.67
CA TYR A 266 12.81 -21.94 -3.96
C TYR A 266 12.81 -20.41 -3.93
N THR A 267 12.16 -19.82 -2.92
CA THR A 267 12.11 -18.36 -2.75
C THR A 267 13.50 -17.77 -2.48
N SER A 268 14.34 -18.47 -1.70
CA SER A 268 15.72 -18.04 -1.46
C SER A 268 16.56 -18.09 -2.74
N ASN A 269 16.42 -19.13 -3.56
CA ASN A 269 17.12 -19.24 -4.85
C ASN A 269 16.68 -18.13 -5.82
N LEU A 270 15.38 -17.84 -5.91
CA LEU A 270 14.89 -16.70 -6.72
C LEU A 270 15.42 -15.35 -6.21
N THR A 271 15.49 -15.19 -4.90
CA THR A 271 16.07 -13.99 -4.27
C THR A 271 17.55 -13.86 -4.63
N GLU A 272 18.31 -14.95 -4.58
CA GLU A 272 19.72 -15.00 -4.97
C GLU A 272 19.92 -14.73 -6.47
N THR A 273 19.07 -15.28 -7.32
CA THR A 273 19.08 -15.04 -8.76
C THR A 273 18.79 -13.57 -9.07
N TRP A 274 17.77 -12.98 -8.43
CA TRP A 274 17.47 -11.55 -8.57
C TRP A 274 18.61 -10.67 -8.03
N TRP A 275 19.23 -11.08 -6.93
CA TRP A 275 20.34 -10.36 -6.32
C TRP A 275 21.60 -10.37 -7.18
N SER A 276 21.92 -11.51 -7.79
CA SER A 276 23.07 -11.68 -8.71
C SER A 276 22.79 -11.18 -10.13
N GLY A 277 21.52 -10.93 -10.47
CA GLY A 277 21.08 -10.42 -11.76
C GLY A 277 21.55 -9.00 -12.09
N ASN A 278 21.26 -8.59 -13.32
CA ASN A 278 21.72 -7.34 -13.90
C ASN A 278 21.12 -6.12 -13.19
N ALA A 279 21.86 -4.99 -13.20
CA ALA A 279 21.37 -3.73 -12.65
C ALA A 279 20.08 -3.24 -13.34
N GLN A 280 19.93 -3.52 -14.65
CA GLN A 280 18.74 -3.13 -15.39
C GLN A 280 17.47 -3.82 -14.91
N ASP A 281 17.53 -5.11 -14.57
CA ASP A 281 16.37 -5.87 -14.06
C ASP A 281 15.92 -5.36 -12.69
N LYS A 282 16.87 -4.91 -11.87
CA LYS A 282 16.62 -4.25 -10.58
C LYS A 282 15.95 -2.89 -10.78
N LEU A 283 16.38 -2.11 -11.77
CA LEU A 283 15.74 -0.83 -12.12
C LEU A 283 14.32 -1.04 -12.64
N ILE A 284 14.05 -2.07 -13.44
CA ILE A 284 12.68 -2.40 -13.89
C ILE A 284 11.79 -2.78 -12.70
N SER A 285 12.34 -3.50 -11.72
CA SER A 285 11.63 -3.83 -10.46
C SER A 285 11.31 -2.58 -9.64
N LEU A 286 12.23 -1.60 -9.64
CA LEU A 286 12.04 -0.30 -8.99
C LEU A 286 10.99 0.56 -9.72
N ASP A 287 11.04 0.65 -11.04
CA ASP A 287 10.04 1.34 -11.86
C ASP A 287 8.63 0.78 -11.57
N SER A 288 8.51 -0.55 -11.60
CA SER A 288 7.26 -1.26 -11.31
C SER A 288 6.78 -1.08 -9.86
N PHE A 289 7.70 -0.86 -8.92
CA PHE A 289 7.36 -0.53 -7.53
C PHE A 289 6.79 0.88 -7.42
N VAL A 290 7.44 1.85 -8.05
CA VAL A 290 6.97 3.25 -8.09
C VAL A 290 5.61 3.33 -8.78
N ASP A 291 5.41 2.65 -9.90
CA ASP A 291 4.12 2.61 -10.62
C ASP A 291 2.98 2.03 -9.79
N ARG A 292 3.29 1.16 -8.81
CA ARG A 292 2.29 0.62 -7.87
C ARG A 292 2.06 1.50 -6.65
N MET A 293 3.04 2.33 -6.28
CA MET A 293 2.85 3.32 -5.23
C MET A 293 2.13 4.55 -5.75
N TRP A 294 2.33 4.88 -7.03
CA TRP A 294 1.78 6.07 -7.64
C TRP A 294 0.40 5.82 -8.25
N ASP A 295 -0.63 6.00 -7.43
CA ASP A 295 -2.03 5.67 -7.75
C ASP A 295 -2.73 6.70 -8.66
N VAL A 296 -2.02 7.22 -9.67
CA VAL A 296 -2.50 8.28 -10.57
C VAL A 296 -2.91 7.77 -11.95
N TYR A 297 -2.29 6.70 -12.45
CA TYR A 297 -2.44 6.25 -13.83
C TYR A 297 -3.89 5.94 -14.24
N TYR A 298 -4.56 5.03 -13.52
CA TYR A 298 -5.93 4.63 -13.88
C TYR A 298 -6.96 5.74 -13.68
N PRO A 299 -6.92 6.52 -12.58
CA PRO A 299 -7.79 7.69 -12.45
C PRO A 299 -7.58 8.74 -13.55
N ALA A 300 -6.35 9.00 -13.98
CA ALA A 300 -6.06 9.94 -15.07
C ALA A 300 -6.65 9.47 -16.41
N LEU A 301 -6.54 8.18 -16.72
CA LEU A 301 -7.19 7.60 -17.90
C LEU A 301 -8.73 7.67 -17.82
N ALA A 302 -9.30 7.48 -16.64
CA ALA A 302 -10.74 7.60 -16.43
C ALA A 302 -11.21 9.05 -16.65
N LEU A 303 -10.46 10.03 -16.13
CA LEU A 303 -10.74 11.46 -16.32
C LEU A 303 -10.67 11.87 -17.79
N ALA A 304 -9.70 11.36 -18.55
CA ALA A 304 -9.59 11.63 -19.97
C ALA A 304 -10.74 11.00 -20.78
N ARG A 305 -11.28 9.88 -20.31
CA ARG A 305 -12.28 9.09 -21.03
C ARG A 305 -13.72 9.48 -20.71
N VAL A 306 -13.99 10.02 -19.52
CA VAL A 306 -15.34 10.39 -19.06
C VAL A 306 -15.39 11.90 -18.79
N PRO A 307 -16.27 12.68 -19.44
CA PRO A 307 -17.36 12.24 -20.31
C PRO A 307 -17.01 12.06 -21.80
N GLY A 308 -15.76 12.37 -22.22
CA GLY A 308 -15.43 12.56 -23.63
C GLY A 308 -15.68 11.35 -24.56
N VAL A 309 -15.52 10.13 -24.07
CA VAL A 309 -15.74 8.87 -24.82
C VAL A 309 -16.88 8.06 -24.24
N LEU A 310 -17.03 8.06 -22.92
CA LEU A 310 -18.10 7.36 -22.20
C LEU A 310 -18.89 8.35 -21.35
N PRO A 311 -20.22 8.27 -21.33
CA PRO A 311 -21.04 9.16 -20.49
C PRO A 311 -20.84 8.87 -19.01
N HIS A 312 -21.15 9.86 -18.17
CA HIS A 312 -21.18 9.67 -16.72
C HIS A 312 -22.23 8.61 -16.33
N THR A 313 -21.82 7.68 -15.46
CA THR A 313 -22.70 6.64 -14.90
C THR A 313 -23.41 7.08 -13.61
N ASN A 314 -23.28 8.36 -13.22
CA ASN A 314 -23.97 8.98 -12.08
C ASN A 314 -23.93 8.15 -10.77
N GLY A 315 -22.83 7.46 -10.52
CA GLY A 315 -22.63 6.67 -9.31
C GLY A 315 -23.21 5.25 -9.35
N GLU A 316 -23.78 4.79 -10.46
CA GLU A 316 -24.31 3.42 -10.61
C GLU A 316 -23.24 2.37 -10.29
N MET A 317 -22.03 2.51 -10.85
CA MET A 317 -20.92 1.60 -10.58
C MET A 317 -20.51 1.58 -9.11
N MET A 318 -20.53 2.74 -8.45
CA MET A 318 -20.23 2.86 -7.02
C MET A 318 -21.32 2.18 -6.19
N MET A 319 -22.59 2.38 -6.53
CA MET A 319 -23.73 1.74 -5.86
C MET A 319 -23.67 0.22 -5.99
N VAL A 320 -23.37 -0.30 -7.19
CA VAL A 320 -23.21 -1.73 -7.43
C VAL A 320 -22.05 -2.30 -6.60
N ALA A 321 -20.92 -1.58 -6.51
CA ALA A 321 -19.80 -1.98 -5.69
C ALA A 321 -20.15 -1.99 -4.19
N LEU A 322 -20.85 -0.96 -3.69
CA LEU A 322 -21.31 -0.89 -2.30
C LEU A 322 -22.28 -2.03 -1.97
N GLN A 323 -23.26 -2.28 -2.84
CA GLN A 323 -24.19 -3.41 -2.68
C GLN A 323 -23.45 -4.74 -2.59
N HIS A 324 -22.40 -4.94 -3.39
CA HIS A 324 -21.59 -6.15 -3.31
C HIS A 324 -20.90 -6.32 -1.95
N VAL A 325 -20.36 -5.23 -1.37
CA VAL A 325 -19.72 -5.25 -0.05
C VAL A 325 -20.73 -5.60 1.05
N PHE A 326 -21.95 -5.06 0.98
CA PHE A 326 -22.99 -5.28 1.99
C PHE A 326 -23.81 -6.57 1.78
N THR A 327 -23.61 -7.30 0.68
CA THR A 327 -24.31 -8.57 0.45
C THR A 327 -23.44 -9.74 0.94
N PRO A 328 -23.72 -10.33 2.12
CA PRO A 328 -22.91 -11.42 2.65
C PRO A 328 -23.02 -12.66 1.75
N ARG A 329 -21.86 -13.27 1.44
CA ARG A 329 -21.77 -14.44 0.55
C ARG A 329 -22.52 -15.68 1.09
N ILE A 330 -22.77 -15.72 2.40
CA ILE A 330 -23.55 -16.78 3.07
C ILE A 330 -25.01 -16.75 2.62
N LEU A 331 -25.59 -15.57 2.40
CA LEU A 331 -27.00 -15.42 2.02
C LEU A 331 -27.22 -15.55 0.51
N VAL A 332 -26.20 -15.30 -0.33
CA VAL A 332 -26.30 -15.42 -1.79
C VAL A 332 -25.08 -16.16 -2.37
N PRO A 333 -25.12 -17.50 -2.42
CA PRO A 333 -24.00 -18.33 -2.89
C PRO A 333 -23.60 -18.11 -4.36
N ARG A 334 -24.47 -17.53 -5.20
CA ARG A 334 -24.26 -17.33 -6.66
C ARG A 334 -23.97 -15.89 -7.11
N SER A 335 -23.67 -14.98 -6.19
CA SER A 335 -23.43 -13.56 -6.55
C SER A 335 -22.14 -13.30 -7.37
N GLY A 336 -21.27 -14.31 -7.52
CA GLY A 336 -20.01 -14.20 -8.28
C GLY A 336 -20.14 -13.99 -9.79
N THR A 337 -21.31 -14.15 -10.39
CA THR A 337 -21.52 -13.98 -11.85
C THR A 337 -21.99 -12.61 -12.29
N ARG A 338 -22.36 -11.69 -11.37
CA ARG A 338 -22.80 -10.35 -11.78
C ARG A 338 -21.64 -9.41 -12.15
N PHE A 339 -20.42 -9.79 -11.79
CA PHE A 339 -19.14 -9.14 -12.17
C PHE A 339 -18.36 -9.97 -13.21
N ARG A 340 -19.04 -10.79 -14.03
CA ARG A 340 -18.38 -11.59 -15.08
C ARG A 340 -18.15 -10.78 -16.36
N ASP A 341 -16.93 -10.29 -16.50
CA ASP A 341 -16.12 -10.28 -17.74
C ASP A 341 -16.67 -9.76 -19.07
N THR A 342 -17.23 -8.54 -19.15
CA THR A 342 -17.40 -7.92 -20.49
C THR A 342 -17.06 -6.44 -20.65
N SER A 343 -16.93 -5.63 -19.60
CA SER A 343 -16.63 -4.20 -19.78
C SER A 343 -15.27 -3.74 -19.22
N ILE A 344 -14.84 -4.27 -18.07
CA ILE A 344 -13.57 -3.84 -17.43
C ILE A 344 -12.37 -4.66 -17.95
N THR A 345 -12.50 -5.97 -18.09
CA THR A 345 -11.48 -6.84 -18.71
C THR A 345 -11.40 -6.67 -20.23
N ALA A 346 -12.50 -6.31 -20.90
CA ALA A 346 -12.49 -5.97 -22.33
C ALA A 346 -11.72 -4.67 -22.62
N PHE A 347 -11.72 -3.70 -21.69
CA PHE A 347 -10.87 -2.51 -21.81
C PHE A 347 -9.37 -2.85 -21.70
N ARG A 348 -9.02 -3.88 -20.93
CA ARG A 348 -7.65 -4.41 -20.83
C ARG A 348 -7.19 -5.11 -22.12
N ALA A 349 -8.11 -5.72 -22.85
CA ALA A 349 -7.85 -6.43 -24.10
C ALA A 349 -7.95 -5.56 -25.36
N SER A 350 -8.61 -4.40 -25.29
CA SER A 350 -8.71 -3.45 -26.41
C SER A 350 -7.59 -2.42 -26.43
N SER A 351 -7.08 -1.99 -25.26
CA SER A 351 -5.94 -1.06 -25.19
C SER A 351 -4.62 -1.70 -25.61
N SER A 352 -4.44 -3.00 -25.36
CA SER A 352 -3.28 -3.79 -25.83
C SER A 352 -3.33 -4.14 -27.32
N ARG A 353 -4.50 -4.02 -27.95
CA ARG A 353 -4.69 -4.30 -29.39
C ARG A 353 -4.53 -3.08 -30.30
N CYS A 354 -4.43 -1.87 -29.75
CA CYS A 354 -4.23 -0.65 -30.54
C CYS A 354 -2.76 -0.23 -30.73
N SER A 355 -1.79 -0.88 -30.07
CA SER A 355 -0.37 -0.56 -30.19
C SER A 355 0.44 -1.56 -31.04
N SER A 356 -0.20 -2.56 -31.64
CA SER A 356 0.48 -3.50 -32.53
C SER A 356 -0.38 -3.88 -33.74
N MET A 357 0.01 -3.35 -34.90
CA MET A 357 -0.02 -3.95 -36.25
C MET A 357 -0.46 -2.95 -37.32
N PRO A 358 0.31 -2.90 -38.41
CA PRO A 358 -0.27 -3.18 -39.72
C PRO A 358 0.51 -4.32 -40.37
N PHE A 359 -0.09 -5.50 -40.51
CA PHE A 359 0.20 -6.35 -41.66
C PHE A 359 -0.95 -7.34 -41.94
N SER A 360 -1.59 -7.07 -43.08
CA SER A 360 -2.44 -7.90 -43.94
C SER A 360 -2.89 -9.29 -43.45
N TRP A 361 -4.21 -9.49 -43.42
CA TRP A 361 -4.81 -10.73 -43.94
C TRP A 361 -6.06 -10.42 -44.76
N ALA A 362 -5.87 -10.39 -46.08
CA ALA A 362 -6.92 -10.51 -47.08
C ALA A 362 -6.80 -11.88 -47.76
N ARG A 363 -7.96 -12.45 -48.13
CA ARG A 363 -8.21 -13.71 -48.86
C ARG A 363 -8.18 -15.02 -48.05
N ARG A 364 -9.38 -15.54 -47.78
CA ARG A 364 -9.96 -16.63 -48.60
C ARG A 364 -11.47 -16.71 -48.41
N THR A 365 -12.17 -16.48 -49.51
CA THR A 365 -13.57 -16.79 -49.76
C THR A 365 -13.74 -18.28 -50.10
N GLY A 366 -14.81 -18.89 -49.61
CA GLY A 366 -15.73 -19.66 -50.46
C GLY A 366 -15.80 -21.20 -50.34
N SER A 367 -17.07 -21.65 -50.40
CA SER A 367 -17.65 -22.95 -50.82
C SER A 367 -17.74 -24.05 -49.76
N SER A 368 -18.90 -24.34 -49.15
CA SER A 368 -20.19 -24.90 -49.64
C SER A 368 -20.22 -26.44 -49.78
N SER A 369 -21.26 -27.05 -49.19
CA SER A 369 -21.80 -28.42 -49.35
C SER A 369 -20.87 -29.59 -48.96
N ALA A 370 -21.30 -30.63 -48.25
CA ALA A 370 -22.62 -31.20 -48.00
C ALA A 370 -22.70 -31.78 -46.58
#